data_AF-A0A0P1HAB8-F1
#
_entry.id   AF-A0A0P1HAB8-F1
#
_cell.length_a   1.000
_cell.length_b   1.000
_cell.length_c   1.000
_cell.angle_alpha   90.00
_cell.angle_beta   90.00
_cell.angle_gamma   90.00
#
_symmetry.space_group_name_H-M   'P 1'
#
loop_
_entity.id
_entity.type
_entity.pdbx_description
1 polymer ?
#
loop_
_entity_poly.entity_id
_entity_poly.type
_entity_poly.pdbx_seq_one_letter_code
_entity_poly.pdbx_strand_id
1 'polypeptide(L)'
;MTAPRMEIDLSKIRQNTRVLVDRLKPRGITVTGVTKAVCGHPGIARAMLAGGAIGLADARMANVERMRAAGITCPVLMIRTPMLSQVERVVSSCEASCNTEPGVIASLAAAALRQGTNHGIILMVEMGDLREGIMPEDLTDIALQVTRTPGALLRGIGANFACLAGPAPTAEDMAALSSLANGTGEVCGPFVDVVAGGSSANLLWALGTGPAGRVNSLRLGEAILLGTDPVSGNPISGLHTDAFVLQAEVIETKAKSKLAPLKLSDPALSALSLVPGNHWKTRSILAVGLQDTDPAGLTFPAAVSYIGATSDHLVVETTNCPLRIGSEIRLRVNYSALLRAMAAPDVEKVICSGRPAADGRTASRNGRHAALL
;
A
#
# COMPACT_ATOMS: atom_id res chain seq x y z
N MET A 1 -3.49 24.32 -11.05
CA MET A 1 -3.20 22.87 -11.12
C MET A 1 -4.52 22.18 -11.38
N THR A 2 -4.53 21.11 -12.16
CA THR A 2 -5.75 20.37 -12.52
C THR A 2 -6.24 19.52 -11.35
N ALA A 3 -7.54 19.31 -11.25
CA ALA A 3 -8.20 18.43 -10.30
C ALA A 3 -9.18 17.51 -11.08
N PRO A 4 -9.36 16.24 -10.66
CA PRO A 4 -8.76 15.61 -9.50
C PRO A 4 -7.27 15.29 -9.67
N ARG A 5 -6.50 15.40 -8.59
CA ARG A 5 -5.07 15.02 -8.57
C ARG A 5 -4.63 14.40 -7.26
N MET A 6 -3.67 13.50 -7.33
CA MET A 6 -2.92 12.97 -6.19
C MET A 6 -1.62 13.77 -6.03
N GLU A 7 -1.51 14.53 -4.95
CA GLU A 7 -0.28 15.16 -4.50
C GLU A 7 0.58 14.12 -3.75
N ILE A 8 1.86 14.00 -4.14
CA ILE A 8 2.76 12.93 -3.68
C ILE A 8 4.08 13.53 -3.18
N ASP A 9 4.40 13.32 -1.90
CA ASP A 9 5.65 13.77 -1.29
C ASP A 9 6.69 12.64 -1.25
N LEU A 10 7.65 12.69 -2.18
CA LEU A 10 8.71 11.69 -2.28
C LEU A 10 9.68 11.72 -1.10
N SER A 11 9.84 12.87 -0.44
CA SER A 11 10.74 12.99 0.72
C SER A 11 10.20 12.18 1.91
N LYS A 12 8.88 12.22 2.11
CA LYS A 12 8.18 11.44 3.14
C LYS A 12 8.25 9.94 2.86
N ILE A 13 8.05 9.52 1.62
CA ILE A 13 8.19 8.10 1.23
C ILE A 13 9.62 7.60 1.46
N ARG A 14 10.62 8.41 1.10
CA ARG A 14 12.03 8.09 1.35
C ARG A 14 12.31 7.97 2.85
N GLN A 15 11.80 8.90 3.66
CA GLN A 15 11.97 8.87 5.12
C GLN A 15 11.26 7.67 5.75
N ASN A 16 10.03 7.37 5.33
CA ASN A 16 9.30 6.21 5.82
C ASN A 16 10.07 4.91 5.55
N THR A 17 10.59 4.79 4.31
CA THR A 17 11.41 3.64 3.93
C THR A 17 12.67 3.56 4.79
N ARG A 18 13.38 4.68 4.99
CA ARG A 18 14.59 4.76 5.81
C ARG A 18 14.35 4.32 7.25
N VAL A 19 13.30 4.84 7.89
CA VAL A 19 12.95 4.49 9.27
C VAL A 19 12.68 2.99 9.40
N LEU A 20 11.95 2.40 8.47
CA LEU A 20 11.65 0.96 8.50
C LEU A 20 12.91 0.12 8.26
N VAL A 21 13.72 0.47 7.27
CA VAL A 21 15.00 -0.21 6.97
C VAL A 21 15.94 -0.16 8.18
N ASP A 22 16.13 1.01 8.77
CA ASP A 22 17.05 1.19 9.89
C ASP A 22 16.59 0.44 11.15
N ARG A 23 15.27 0.29 11.36
CA ARG A 23 14.72 -0.50 12.48
C ARG A 23 14.81 -2.01 12.25
N LEU A 24 14.71 -2.48 11.01
CA LEU A 24 14.73 -3.90 10.67
C LEU A 24 16.15 -4.44 10.48
N LYS A 25 17.10 -3.59 10.11
CA LYS A 25 18.50 -3.97 9.88
C LYS A 25 19.17 -4.65 11.08
N PRO A 26 19.03 -4.18 12.34
CA PRO A 26 19.60 -4.88 13.50
C PRO A 26 19.04 -6.28 13.73
N ARG A 27 17.85 -6.58 13.17
CA ARG A 27 17.25 -7.92 13.21
C ARG A 27 17.70 -8.82 12.06
N GLY A 28 18.58 -8.33 11.17
CA GLY A 28 18.99 -9.05 9.96
C GLY A 28 17.89 -9.10 8.88
N ILE A 29 16.86 -8.27 8.99
CA ILE A 29 15.73 -8.26 8.05
C ILE A 29 15.95 -7.16 7.01
N THR A 30 15.97 -7.57 5.75
CA THR A 30 16.02 -6.67 4.59
C THR A 30 14.63 -6.25 4.14
N VAL A 31 14.52 -5.11 3.46
CA VAL A 31 13.24 -4.56 2.98
C VAL A 31 13.24 -4.50 1.46
N THR A 32 12.25 -5.13 0.85
CA THR A 32 11.89 -4.95 -0.56
C THR A 32 10.69 -4.02 -0.66
N GLY A 33 10.81 -2.91 -1.41
CA GLY A 33 9.75 -1.91 -1.56
C GLY A 33 8.68 -2.33 -2.57
N VAL A 34 7.42 -2.41 -2.13
CA VAL A 34 6.32 -2.86 -2.98
C VAL A 34 5.63 -1.67 -3.67
N THR A 35 5.69 -1.62 -5.00
CA THR A 35 5.21 -0.49 -5.81
C THR A 35 3.81 -0.70 -6.41
N LYS A 36 3.16 -1.84 -6.14
CA LYS A 36 1.89 -2.21 -6.79
C LYS A 36 0.78 -1.18 -6.60
N ALA A 37 0.69 -0.58 -5.42
CA ALA A 37 -0.35 0.40 -5.06
C ALA A 37 -0.16 1.76 -5.74
N VAL A 38 1.03 2.01 -6.28
CA VAL A 38 1.39 3.24 -6.99
C VAL A 38 1.69 2.97 -8.46
N CYS A 39 1.23 1.84 -8.98
CA CYS A 39 1.40 1.43 -10.38
C CYS A 39 2.86 1.51 -10.87
N GLY A 40 3.84 1.15 -10.03
CA GLY A 40 5.26 1.24 -10.43
C GLY A 40 5.72 2.67 -10.76
N HIS A 41 5.14 3.70 -10.14
CA HIS A 41 5.50 5.09 -10.41
C HIS A 41 7.02 5.32 -10.17
N PRO A 42 7.80 5.70 -11.20
CA PRO A 42 9.27 5.70 -11.10
C PRO A 42 9.83 6.62 -10.01
N GLY A 43 9.23 7.79 -9.79
CA GLY A 43 9.66 8.71 -8.72
C GLY A 43 9.52 8.10 -7.32
N ILE A 44 8.46 7.31 -7.10
CA ILE A 44 8.18 6.68 -5.80
C ILE A 44 9.11 5.48 -5.61
N ALA A 45 9.28 4.68 -6.65
CA ALA A 45 10.24 3.58 -6.67
C ALA A 45 11.66 4.06 -6.32
N ARG A 46 12.12 5.17 -6.93
CA ARG A 46 13.41 5.79 -6.56
C ARG A 46 13.45 6.29 -5.12
N ALA A 47 12.36 6.85 -4.61
CA ALA A 47 12.29 7.29 -3.22
C ALA A 47 12.44 6.12 -2.24
N MET A 48 11.80 4.98 -2.52
CA MET A 48 11.97 3.74 -1.74
C MET A 48 13.43 3.26 -1.76
N LEU A 49 14.04 3.18 -2.95
CA LEU A 49 15.46 2.80 -3.09
C LEU A 49 16.39 3.76 -2.35
N ALA A 50 16.19 5.08 -2.48
CA ALA A 50 16.96 6.10 -1.76
C ALA A 50 16.73 6.08 -0.23
N GLY A 51 15.66 5.44 0.22
CA GLY A 51 15.38 5.14 1.61
C GLY A 51 16.13 3.90 2.12
N GLY A 52 16.69 3.07 1.24
CA GLY A 52 17.48 1.89 1.60
C GLY A 52 16.77 0.55 1.35
N ALA A 53 15.64 0.53 0.63
CA ALA A 53 15.09 -0.73 0.13
C ALA A 53 16.12 -1.40 -0.79
N ILE A 54 16.35 -2.71 -0.61
CA ILE A 54 17.37 -3.47 -1.35
C ILE A 54 16.97 -3.77 -2.80
N GLY A 55 15.69 -3.59 -3.10
CA GLY A 55 15.07 -3.86 -4.38
C GLY A 55 13.60 -3.48 -4.33
N LEU A 56 12.90 -3.77 -5.42
CA LEU A 56 11.49 -3.45 -5.59
C LEU A 56 10.67 -4.72 -5.81
N ALA A 57 9.36 -4.61 -5.61
CA ALA A 57 8.42 -5.67 -5.87
C ALA A 57 7.14 -5.13 -6.50
N ASP A 58 6.60 -5.86 -7.47
CA ASP A 58 5.32 -5.52 -8.09
C ASP A 58 4.54 -6.77 -8.49
N ALA A 59 3.24 -6.61 -8.70
CA ALA A 59 2.34 -7.70 -9.10
C ALA A 59 2.04 -7.68 -10.61
N ARG A 60 2.38 -6.60 -11.32
CA ARG A 60 2.02 -6.40 -12.72
C ARG A 60 3.23 -6.07 -13.59
N MET A 61 3.41 -6.81 -14.69
CA MET A 61 4.51 -6.55 -15.63
C MET A 61 4.49 -5.15 -16.24
N ALA A 62 3.32 -4.57 -16.51
CA ALA A 62 3.24 -3.20 -17.01
C ALA A 62 3.84 -2.16 -16.05
N ASN A 63 3.81 -2.42 -14.75
CA ASN A 63 4.44 -1.56 -13.74
C ASN A 63 5.97 -1.75 -13.76
N VAL A 64 6.43 -3.00 -13.85
CA VAL A 64 7.87 -3.31 -13.96
C VAL A 64 8.47 -2.66 -15.20
N GLU A 65 7.84 -2.82 -16.36
CA GLU A 65 8.31 -2.23 -17.62
C GLU A 65 8.32 -0.71 -17.57
N ARG A 66 7.33 -0.08 -16.94
CA ARG A 66 7.34 1.36 -16.68
C ARG A 66 8.57 1.78 -15.86
N MET A 67 8.92 1.02 -14.83
CA MET A 67 10.12 1.27 -14.02
C MET A 67 11.40 1.05 -14.83
N ARG A 68 11.50 -0.04 -15.62
CA ARG A 68 12.65 -0.32 -16.48
C ARG A 68 12.84 0.74 -17.56
N ALA A 69 11.76 1.18 -18.23
CA ALA A 69 11.77 2.26 -19.21
C ALA A 69 12.22 3.60 -18.61
N ALA A 70 11.95 3.82 -17.32
CA ALA A 70 12.48 4.96 -16.59
C ALA A 70 13.96 4.79 -16.16
N GLY A 71 14.63 3.68 -16.48
CA GLY A 71 16.02 3.43 -16.11
C GLY A 71 16.22 2.95 -14.67
N ILE A 72 15.22 2.29 -14.08
CA ILE A 72 15.40 1.61 -12.79
C ILE A 72 15.99 0.22 -13.04
N THR A 73 17.21 0.00 -12.55
CA THR A 73 18.01 -1.23 -12.80
C THR A 73 18.21 -2.09 -11.56
N CYS A 74 17.62 -1.74 -10.42
CA CYS A 74 17.68 -2.57 -9.21
C CYS A 74 16.94 -3.90 -9.39
N PRO A 75 17.16 -4.88 -8.51
CA PRO A 75 16.37 -6.09 -8.48
C PRO A 75 14.87 -5.82 -8.31
N VAL A 76 14.05 -6.54 -9.06
CA VAL A 76 12.58 -6.53 -9.05
C VAL A 76 12.06 -7.95 -8.83
N LEU A 77 11.28 -8.12 -7.77
CA LEU A 77 10.58 -9.36 -7.45
C LEU A 77 9.12 -9.29 -7.93
N MET A 78 8.70 -10.25 -8.75
CA MET A 78 7.28 -10.43 -9.04
C MET A 78 6.57 -11.11 -7.88
N ILE A 79 5.67 -10.40 -7.21
CA ILE A 79 4.97 -10.88 -6.00
C ILE A 79 3.60 -11.51 -6.27
N ARG A 80 3.24 -11.64 -7.55
CA ARG A 80 2.11 -12.42 -8.03
C ARG A 80 2.65 -13.50 -8.96
N THR A 81 2.14 -14.73 -8.83
CA THR A 81 2.44 -15.83 -9.75
C THR A 81 2.29 -15.35 -11.20
N PRO A 82 3.35 -15.45 -12.03
CA PRO A 82 3.30 -15.02 -13.42
C PRO A 82 2.21 -15.71 -14.23
N MET A 83 1.56 -14.96 -15.11
CA MET A 83 0.73 -15.57 -16.15
C MET A 83 1.62 -16.25 -17.19
N LEU A 84 1.22 -17.41 -17.71
CA LEU A 84 1.98 -18.13 -18.73
C LEU A 84 2.27 -17.27 -19.97
N SER A 85 1.34 -16.40 -20.35
CA SER A 85 1.50 -15.43 -21.45
C SER A 85 2.53 -14.33 -21.20
N GLN A 86 3.07 -14.22 -19.98
CA GLN A 86 4.02 -13.18 -19.57
C GLN A 86 5.39 -13.72 -19.17
N VAL A 87 5.62 -15.05 -19.21
CA VAL A 87 6.86 -15.66 -18.67
C VAL A 87 8.13 -15.10 -19.34
N GLU A 88 8.12 -14.91 -20.66
CA GLU A 88 9.25 -14.31 -21.38
C GLU A 88 9.59 -12.90 -20.86
N ARG A 89 8.56 -12.08 -20.67
CA ARG A 89 8.70 -10.70 -20.16
C ARG A 89 9.18 -10.71 -18.72
N VAL A 90 8.66 -11.62 -17.89
CA VAL A 90 9.07 -11.75 -16.48
C VAL A 90 10.55 -12.10 -16.38
N VAL A 91 11.02 -13.12 -17.11
CA VAL A 91 12.42 -13.54 -17.10
C VAL A 91 13.35 -12.42 -17.59
N SER A 92 12.92 -11.65 -18.61
CA SER A 92 13.76 -10.57 -19.17
C SER A 92 13.90 -9.35 -18.25
N SER A 93 12.97 -9.14 -17.32
CA SER A 93 12.81 -7.87 -16.60
C SER A 93 12.84 -7.99 -15.08
N CYS A 94 12.76 -9.21 -14.55
CA CYS A 94 12.65 -9.48 -13.12
C CYS A 94 13.66 -10.55 -12.71
N GLU A 95 14.34 -10.31 -11.61
CA GLU A 95 15.39 -11.17 -11.09
C GLU A 95 14.82 -12.40 -10.39
N ALA A 96 13.59 -12.31 -9.89
CA ALA A 96 12.87 -13.44 -9.32
C ALA A 96 11.34 -13.27 -9.40
N SER A 97 10.61 -14.37 -9.21
CA SER A 97 9.17 -14.37 -8.98
C SER A 97 8.75 -15.29 -7.84
N CYS A 98 7.68 -14.90 -7.14
CA CYS A 98 6.96 -15.73 -6.21
C CYS A 98 6.07 -16.72 -6.99
N ASN A 99 6.13 -18.01 -6.65
CA ASN A 99 5.37 -19.07 -7.33
C ASN A 99 4.86 -20.12 -6.35
N THR A 100 3.78 -20.78 -6.77
CA THR A 100 3.18 -21.96 -6.09
C THR A 100 3.02 -23.13 -7.07
N GLU A 101 2.79 -22.83 -8.35
CA GLU A 101 2.42 -23.82 -9.37
C GLU A 101 3.64 -24.38 -10.13
N PRO A 102 3.89 -25.71 -10.09
CA PRO A 102 4.99 -26.34 -10.82
C PRO A 102 4.96 -26.07 -12.34
N GLY A 103 3.77 -26.04 -12.95
CA GLY A 103 3.63 -25.76 -14.39
C GLY A 103 4.08 -24.34 -14.79
N VAL A 104 3.86 -23.36 -13.90
CA VAL A 104 4.36 -21.99 -14.11
C VAL A 104 5.87 -21.94 -13.96
N ILE A 105 6.42 -22.62 -12.95
CA ILE A 105 7.86 -22.72 -12.72
C ILE A 105 8.56 -23.34 -13.93
N ALA A 106 8.04 -24.45 -14.45
CA ALA A 106 8.58 -25.08 -15.66
C ALA A 106 8.57 -24.14 -16.88
N SER A 107 7.50 -23.35 -17.03
CA SER A 107 7.39 -22.37 -18.13
C SER A 107 8.38 -21.21 -18.00
N LEU A 108 8.59 -20.70 -16.77
CA LEU A 108 9.61 -19.70 -16.47
C LEU A 108 11.02 -20.25 -16.73
N ALA A 109 11.29 -21.47 -16.29
CA ALA A 109 12.58 -22.12 -16.48
C ALA A 109 12.89 -22.31 -17.97
N ALA A 110 11.92 -22.80 -18.75
CA ALA A 110 12.07 -22.94 -20.19
C ALA A 110 12.32 -21.59 -20.90
N ALA A 111 11.66 -20.52 -20.46
CA ALA A 111 11.91 -19.16 -20.98
C ALA A 111 13.31 -18.65 -20.60
N ALA A 112 13.76 -18.88 -19.36
CA ALA A 112 15.10 -18.54 -18.92
C ALA A 112 16.19 -19.24 -19.76
N LEU A 113 16.03 -20.54 -20.02
CA LEU A 113 16.94 -21.28 -20.90
C LEU A 113 17.00 -20.70 -22.31
N ARG A 114 15.84 -20.34 -22.91
CA ARG A 114 15.81 -19.68 -24.24
C ARG A 114 16.54 -18.34 -24.25
N GLN A 115 16.56 -17.64 -23.12
CA GLN A 115 17.24 -16.35 -22.94
C GLN A 115 18.69 -16.49 -22.45
N GLY A 116 19.18 -17.72 -22.23
CA GLY A 116 20.53 -17.97 -21.72
C GLY A 116 20.72 -17.55 -20.26
N THR A 117 19.66 -17.52 -19.46
CA THR A 117 19.68 -17.13 -18.04
C THR A 117 19.08 -18.21 -17.14
N ASN A 118 19.11 -17.98 -15.82
CA ASN A 118 18.34 -18.73 -14.84
C ASN A 118 17.40 -17.76 -14.12
N HIS A 119 16.14 -18.17 -13.92
CA HIS A 119 15.15 -17.34 -13.26
C HIS A 119 15.02 -17.68 -11.77
N GLY A 120 15.03 -16.65 -10.91
CA GLY A 120 14.88 -16.83 -9.47
C GLY A 120 13.44 -17.22 -9.08
N ILE A 121 13.31 -18.26 -8.26
CA ILE A 121 12.02 -18.76 -7.76
C ILE A 121 11.98 -18.60 -6.24
N ILE A 122 10.97 -17.90 -5.73
CA ILE A 122 10.59 -17.94 -4.32
C ILE A 122 9.31 -18.76 -4.22
N LEU A 123 9.36 -19.86 -3.48
CA LEU A 123 8.17 -20.70 -3.27
C LEU A 123 7.30 -20.09 -2.18
N MET A 124 6.04 -19.85 -2.50
CA MET A 124 5.06 -19.31 -1.56
C MET A 124 4.39 -20.47 -0.82
N VAL A 125 4.36 -20.41 0.51
CA VAL A 125 3.79 -21.43 1.40
C VAL A 125 2.44 -20.94 1.92
N GLU A 126 1.45 -21.83 1.94
CA GLU A 126 0.15 -21.56 2.56
C GLU A 126 0.30 -21.65 4.08
N MET A 127 -0.07 -20.57 4.77
CA MET A 127 0.08 -20.41 6.23
C MET A 127 -1.19 -19.82 6.88
N GLY A 128 -2.35 -19.97 6.22
CA GLY A 128 -3.67 -19.53 6.70
C GLY A 128 -4.28 -18.34 5.95
N ASP A 129 -3.65 -17.84 4.88
CA ASP A 129 -4.21 -16.75 4.06
C ASP A 129 -5.31 -17.25 3.11
N LEU A 130 -5.30 -18.56 2.81
CA LEU A 130 -6.24 -19.26 1.90
C LEU A 130 -6.32 -18.61 0.50
N ARG A 131 -5.22 -17.99 0.06
CA ARG A 131 -5.15 -17.18 -1.16
C ARG A 131 -4.29 -17.84 -2.22
N GLU A 132 -3.03 -18.03 -1.90
CA GLU A 132 -2.09 -18.87 -2.65
C GLU A 132 -1.09 -19.46 -1.67
N GLY A 133 -0.59 -20.63 -2.00
CA GLY A 133 0.51 -21.21 -1.27
C GLY A 133 0.60 -22.70 -1.56
N ILE A 134 1.82 -23.21 -1.48
CA ILE A 134 2.08 -24.63 -1.41
C ILE A 134 1.75 -25.08 0.01
N MET A 135 1.02 -26.18 0.15
CA MET A 135 0.75 -26.76 1.46
C MET A 135 2.08 -27.16 2.13
N PRO A 136 2.26 -26.93 3.44
CA PRO A 136 3.53 -27.22 4.12
C PRO A 136 4.08 -28.63 3.89
N GLU A 137 3.20 -29.63 3.81
CA GLU A 137 3.52 -31.03 3.53
C GLU A 137 4.12 -31.26 2.13
N ASP A 138 3.74 -30.45 1.14
CA ASP A 138 4.17 -30.59 -0.26
C ASP A 138 5.42 -29.73 -0.58
N LEU A 139 5.79 -28.82 0.33
CA LEU A 139 6.82 -27.81 0.10
C LEU A 139 8.17 -28.40 -0.31
N THR A 140 8.62 -29.43 0.42
CA THR A 140 9.94 -30.05 0.21
C THR A 140 10.00 -30.73 -1.15
N ASP A 141 8.94 -31.42 -1.56
CA ASP A 141 8.88 -32.13 -2.84
C ASP A 141 8.88 -31.14 -4.01
N ILE A 142 8.12 -30.06 -3.91
CA ILE A 142 8.11 -29.01 -4.94
C ILE A 142 9.46 -28.30 -4.98
N ALA A 143 10.08 -28.00 -3.84
CA ALA A 143 11.43 -27.41 -3.79
C ALA A 143 12.47 -28.30 -4.48
N LEU A 144 12.43 -29.62 -4.26
CA LEU A 144 13.27 -30.57 -4.98
C LEU A 144 13.01 -30.59 -6.49
N GLN A 145 11.77 -30.42 -6.92
CA GLN A 145 11.46 -30.30 -8.35
C GLN A 145 12.07 -29.02 -8.93
N VAL A 146 12.00 -27.89 -8.22
CA VAL A 146 12.62 -26.62 -8.66
C VAL A 146 14.12 -26.77 -8.81
N THR A 147 14.82 -27.34 -7.82
CA THR A 147 16.28 -27.51 -7.89
C THR A 147 16.74 -28.44 -9.02
N ARG A 148 15.87 -29.37 -9.43
CA ARG A 148 16.12 -30.29 -10.56
C ARG A 148 15.68 -29.75 -11.92
N THR A 149 15.06 -28.57 -11.97
CA THR A 149 14.55 -27.97 -13.22
C THR A 149 15.59 -27.01 -13.80
N PRO A 150 16.27 -27.34 -14.92
CA PRO A 150 17.23 -26.43 -15.54
C PRO A 150 16.56 -25.11 -15.96
N GLY A 151 17.21 -23.99 -15.70
CA GLY A 151 16.65 -22.65 -15.92
C GLY A 151 15.91 -22.07 -14.72
N ALA A 152 15.61 -22.87 -13.69
CA ALA A 152 15.06 -22.39 -12.42
C ALA A 152 16.15 -22.33 -11.34
N LEU A 153 16.12 -21.29 -10.52
CA LEU A 153 16.98 -21.14 -9.35
C LEU A 153 16.12 -20.94 -8.10
N LEU A 154 16.05 -21.94 -7.23
CA LEU A 154 15.38 -21.78 -5.94
C LEU A 154 16.14 -20.75 -5.10
N ARG A 155 15.53 -19.60 -4.83
CA ARG A 155 16.09 -18.50 -4.02
C ARG A 155 15.62 -18.54 -2.57
N GLY A 156 14.52 -19.24 -2.32
CA GLY A 156 14.00 -19.42 -0.98
C GLY A 156 12.48 -19.60 -0.93
N ILE A 157 11.93 -19.34 0.24
CA ILE A 157 10.49 -19.49 0.51
C ILE A 157 9.91 -18.20 1.07
N GLY A 158 8.60 -18.06 1.02
CA GLY A 158 7.89 -16.99 1.72
C GLY A 158 6.43 -17.33 1.94
N ALA A 159 5.72 -16.49 2.68
CA ALA A 159 4.29 -16.63 2.89
C ALA A 159 3.61 -15.26 2.80
N ASN A 160 2.29 -15.25 2.68
CA ASN A 160 1.49 -14.05 2.87
C ASN A 160 0.57 -14.25 4.07
N PHE A 161 0.25 -13.15 4.74
CA PHE A 161 -0.55 -13.13 5.96
C PHE A 161 -1.48 -11.92 5.92
N ALA A 162 -2.68 -12.08 6.48
CA ALA A 162 -3.68 -11.03 6.63
C ALA A 162 -3.96 -10.25 5.33
N CYS A 163 -3.96 -10.94 4.19
CA CYS A 163 -4.22 -10.33 2.89
C CYS A 163 -5.59 -10.70 2.31
N LEU A 164 -6.00 -11.96 2.41
CA LEU A 164 -7.34 -12.42 2.02
C LEU A 164 -8.13 -12.85 3.25
N ALA A 165 -7.64 -13.88 3.91
CA ALA A 165 -8.19 -14.44 5.13
C ALA A 165 -7.07 -14.60 6.16
N GLY A 166 -7.43 -14.86 7.41
CA GLY A 166 -6.45 -15.15 8.45
C GLY A 166 -6.12 -13.95 9.36
N PRO A 167 -5.75 -14.25 10.62
CA PRO A 167 -5.45 -13.25 11.63
C PRO A 167 -4.13 -12.53 11.31
N ALA A 168 -3.83 -11.52 12.13
CA ALA A 168 -2.51 -10.90 12.14
C ALA A 168 -1.42 -11.95 12.39
N PRO A 169 -0.29 -11.91 11.68
CA PRO A 169 0.77 -12.89 11.83
C PRO A 169 1.38 -12.85 13.23
N THR A 170 1.61 -14.02 13.83
CA THR A 170 2.17 -14.16 15.17
C THR A 170 3.65 -14.55 15.15
N ALA A 171 4.28 -14.58 16.34
CA ALA A 171 5.62 -15.11 16.47
C ALA A 171 5.68 -16.62 16.18
N GLU A 172 4.62 -17.37 16.51
CA GLU A 172 4.51 -18.79 16.19
C GLU A 172 4.48 -19.02 14.68
N ASP A 173 3.76 -18.20 13.91
CA ASP A 173 3.71 -18.30 12.44
C ASP A 173 5.11 -18.12 11.81
N MET A 174 5.87 -17.15 12.35
CA MET A 174 7.23 -16.85 11.86
C MET A 174 8.24 -17.93 12.27
N ALA A 175 8.02 -18.55 13.44
CA ALA A 175 8.78 -19.72 13.87
C ALA A 175 8.47 -20.94 12.97
N ALA A 176 7.19 -21.17 12.64
CA ALA A 176 6.76 -22.24 11.75
C ALA A 176 7.35 -22.07 10.34
N LEU A 177 7.30 -20.85 9.77
CA LEU A 177 7.95 -20.54 8.48
C LEU A 177 9.47 -20.77 8.55
N SER A 178 10.10 -20.44 9.67
CA SER A 178 11.53 -20.69 9.87
C SER A 178 11.86 -22.19 9.93
N SER A 179 11.02 -22.99 10.58
CA SER A 179 11.16 -24.45 10.63
C SER A 179 11.01 -25.08 9.23
N LEU A 180 10.04 -24.62 8.44
CA LEU A 180 9.88 -25.05 7.05
C LEU A 180 11.11 -24.70 6.21
N ALA A 181 11.64 -23.48 6.34
CA ALA A 181 12.85 -23.07 5.64
C ALA A 181 14.06 -23.96 5.99
N ASN A 182 14.22 -24.33 7.26
CA ASN A 182 15.28 -25.24 7.69
C ASN A 182 15.10 -26.64 7.09
N GLY A 183 13.91 -27.24 7.21
CA GLY A 183 13.63 -28.57 6.65
C GLY A 183 13.82 -28.63 5.13
N THR A 184 13.36 -27.61 4.39
CA THR A 184 13.60 -27.51 2.95
C THR A 184 15.10 -27.36 2.64
N GLY A 185 15.84 -26.58 3.44
CA GLY A 185 17.28 -26.38 3.27
C GLY A 185 18.13 -27.63 3.52
N GLU A 186 17.74 -28.48 4.48
CA GLU A 186 18.42 -29.77 4.75
C GLU A 186 18.35 -30.72 3.55
N VAL A 187 17.23 -30.70 2.81
CA VAL A 187 16.98 -31.60 1.68
C VAL A 187 17.50 -31.03 0.36
N CYS A 188 17.27 -29.74 0.12
CA CYS A 188 17.62 -29.10 -1.16
C CYS A 188 19.06 -28.55 -1.19
N GLY A 189 19.72 -28.43 -0.03
CA GLY A 189 20.98 -27.71 0.14
C GLY A 189 20.79 -26.24 0.55
N PRO A 190 21.89 -25.49 0.79
CA PRO A 190 21.85 -24.14 1.37
C PRO A 190 21.21 -23.05 0.49
N PHE A 191 20.52 -23.40 -0.59
CA PHE A 191 19.96 -22.48 -1.58
C PHE A 191 18.74 -21.65 -1.07
N VAL A 192 18.26 -21.91 0.14
CA VAL A 192 17.20 -21.10 0.78
C VAL A 192 17.82 -19.86 1.43
N ASP A 193 18.28 -18.93 0.58
CA ASP A 193 18.88 -17.66 1.01
C ASP A 193 17.83 -16.69 1.55
N VAL A 194 16.62 -16.72 0.99
CA VAL A 194 15.55 -15.77 1.32
C VAL A 194 14.42 -16.48 2.05
N VAL A 195 14.10 -16.03 3.25
CA VAL A 195 12.87 -16.42 3.96
C VAL A 195 12.04 -15.15 4.12
N ALA A 196 11.08 -14.98 3.20
CA ALA A 196 10.25 -13.80 3.13
C ALA A 196 9.05 -13.93 4.08
N GLY A 197 9.15 -13.28 5.24
CA GLY A 197 8.17 -13.38 6.33
C GLY A 197 6.78 -12.84 6.01
N GLY A 198 6.64 -12.05 4.93
CA GLY A 198 5.35 -11.57 4.48
C GLY A 198 5.39 -10.13 4.01
N SER A 199 4.41 -9.37 4.49
CA SER A 199 4.07 -8.03 4.00
C SER A 199 4.15 -6.97 5.10
N SER A 200 3.53 -5.81 4.88
CA SER A 200 3.38 -4.78 5.91
C SER A 200 2.60 -5.27 7.15
N ALA A 201 1.77 -6.31 7.03
CA ALA A 201 1.06 -6.91 8.17
C ALA A 201 1.99 -7.55 9.22
N ASN A 202 3.20 -7.93 8.81
CA ASN A 202 4.18 -8.53 9.71
C ASN A 202 4.96 -7.50 10.53
N LEU A 203 4.73 -6.20 10.34
CA LEU A 203 5.57 -5.17 10.97
C LEU A 203 5.48 -5.14 12.48
N LEU A 204 4.31 -5.43 13.08
CA LEU A 204 4.20 -5.48 14.54
C LEU A 204 5.13 -6.54 15.13
N TRP A 205 5.11 -7.75 14.57
CA TRP A 205 6.07 -8.82 14.91
C TRP A 205 7.51 -8.39 14.61
N ALA A 206 7.75 -7.82 13.42
CA ALA A 206 9.09 -7.50 12.93
C ALA A 206 9.74 -6.31 13.66
N LEU A 207 8.97 -5.49 14.37
CA LEU A 207 9.47 -4.43 15.25
C LEU A 207 9.50 -4.85 16.74
N GLY A 208 9.00 -6.05 17.07
CA GLY A 208 9.10 -6.62 18.41
C GLY A 208 10.50 -7.08 18.80
N THR A 209 10.66 -7.58 20.02
CA THR A 209 11.94 -8.03 20.61
C THR A 209 12.21 -9.53 20.50
N GLY A 210 11.24 -10.31 20.00
CA GLY A 210 11.37 -11.75 19.85
C GLY A 210 12.41 -12.17 18.79
N PRO A 211 12.80 -13.45 18.74
CA PRO A 211 13.72 -13.95 17.72
C PRO A 211 13.11 -13.81 16.32
N ALA A 212 13.91 -13.38 15.34
CA ALA A 212 13.49 -13.35 13.93
C ALA A 212 13.53 -14.74 13.28
N GLY A 213 14.22 -15.70 13.89
CA GLY A 213 14.42 -17.04 13.31
C GLY A 213 15.20 -16.97 12.01
N ARG A 214 14.71 -17.66 10.98
CA ARG A 214 15.28 -17.63 9.62
C ARG A 214 14.74 -16.49 8.77
N VAL A 215 13.67 -15.81 9.20
CA VAL A 215 13.05 -14.72 8.44
C VAL A 215 14.02 -13.55 8.30
N ASN A 216 14.37 -13.23 7.07
CA ASN A 216 15.40 -12.24 6.75
C ASN A 216 14.98 -11.22 5.68
N SER A 217 13.73 -11.27 5.24
CA SER A 217 13.18 -10.35 4.24
C SER A 217 11.71 -10.05 4.47
N LEU A 218 11.33 -8.78 4.27
CA LEU A 218 9.94 -8.34 4.23
C LEU A 218 9.64 -7.51 2.98
N ARG A 219 8.42 -7.67 2.45
CA ARG A 219 7.92 -6.94 1.29
C ARG A 219 6.97 -5.84 1.76
N LEU A 220 7.47 -4.62 1.88
CA LEU A 220 6.73 -3.52 2.48
C LEU A 220 6.20 -2.57 1.42
N GLY A 221 4.89 -2.30 1.43
CA GLY A 221 4.25 -1.36 0.52
C GLY A 221 3.43 -0.35 1.29
N GLU A 222 2.32 -0.81 1.87
CA GLU A 222 1.37 0.04 2.59
C GLU A 222 2.02 0.83 3.72
N ALA A 223 2.82 0.20 4.58
CA ALA A 223 3.48 0.89 5.68
C ALA A 223 4.49 1.95 5.19
N ILE A 224 5.16 1.71 4.06
CA ILE A 224 6.05 2.72 3.46
C ILE A 224 5.23 3.89 2.91
N LEU A 225 4.17 3.59 2.17
CA LEU A 225 3.38 4.57 1.42
C LEU A 225 2.48 5.42 2.33
N LEU A 226 1.84 4.80 3.32
CA LEU A 226 0.80 5.40 4.16
C LEU A 226 1.25 5.60 5.61
N GLY A 227 2.38 5.06 6.03
CA GLY A 227 2.86 5.19 7.42
C GLY A 227 1.95 4.54 8.47
N THR A 228 1.04 3.67 8.06
CA THR A 228 0.06 2.98 8.91
C THR A 228 0.33 1.48 8.94
N ASP A 229 -0.04 0.85 10.05
CA ASP A 229 -0.09 -0.60 10.15
C ASP A 229 -1.38 -1.12 9.49
N PRO A 230 -1.31 -1.99 8.46
CA PRO A 230 -2.49 -2.47 7.75
C PRO A 230 -3.42 -3.31 8.62
N VAL A 231 -2.93 -3.91 9.71
CA VAL A 231 -3.74 -4.76 10.59
C VAL A 231 -4.58 -3.90 11.53
N SER A 232 -3.95 -2.97 12.25
CA SER A 232 -4.66 -2.14 13.25
C SER A 232 -5.22 -0.83 12.68
N GLY A 233 -4.79 -0.41 11.49
CA GLY A 233 -5.10 0.90 10.90
C GLY A 233 -4.39 2.08 11.58
N ASN A 234 -3.59 1.82 12.61
CA ASN A 234 -2.95 2.86 13.40
C ASN A 234 -1.69 3.42 12.72
N PRO A 235 -1.36 4.71 12.93
CA PRO A 235 -0.07 5.26 12.53
C PRO A 235 1.10 4.51 13.19
N ILE A 236 2.13 4.21 12.40
CA ILE A 236 3.38 3.66 12.89
C ILE A 236 4.28 4.82 13.34
N SER A 237 4.72 4.78 14.59
CA SER A 237 5.56 5.85 15.17
C SER A 237 6.78 6.16 14.32
N GLY A 238 6.96 7.45 13.98
CA GLY A 238 8.06 7.95 13.16
C GLY A 238 7.85 7.88 11.65
N LEU A 239 6.71 7.37 11.18
CA LEU A 239 6.34 7.39 9.77
C LEU A 239 5.34 8.52 9.47
N HIS A 240 5.48 9.11 8.30
CA HIS A 240 4.55 10.07 7.73
C HIS A 240 3.31 9.37 7.21
N THR A 241 2.14 9.93 7.53
CA THR A 241 0.84 9.38 7.13
C THR A 241 0.10 10.24 6.10
N ASP A 242 0.77 11.28 5.59
CA ASP A 242 0.26 12.30 4.67
C ASP A 242 1.19 12.49 3.46
N ALA A 243 1.87 11.42 3.05
CA ALA A 243 2.68 11.40 1.83
C ALA A 243 1.82 11.46 0.54
N PHE A 244 0.53 11.13 0.66
CA PHE A 244 -0.45 11.15 -0.42
C PHE A 244 -1.65 11.99 0.01
N VAL A 245 -2.04 12.96 -0.82
CA VAL A 245 -3.23 13.78 -0.61
C VAL A 245 -4.00 13.89 -1.92
N LEU A 246 -5.25 13.44 -1.92
CA LEU A 246 -6.15 13.62 -3.05
C LEU A 246 -6.78 15.01 -2.98
N GLN A 247 -6.68 15.76 -4.07
CA GLN A 247 -7.29 17.07 -4.24
C GLN A 247 -8.49 16.93 -5.18
N ALA A 248 -9.65 17.42 -4.74
CA ALA A 248 -10.89 17.39 -5.51
C ALA A 248 -11.55 18.76 -5.54
N GLU A 249 -11.98 19.20 -6.72
CA GLU A 249 -12.63 20.50 -6.91
C GLU A 249 -14.13 20.42 -6.56
N VAL A 250 -14.62 21.46 -5.90
CA VAL A 250 -16.05 21.67 -5.64
C VAL A 250 -16.72 22.24 -6.89
N ILE A 251 -17.60 21.46 -7.52
CA ILE A 251 -18.29 21.86 -8.76
C ILE A 251 -19.73 22.32 -8.54
N GLU A 252 -20.33 21.97 -7.40
CA GLU A 252 -21.66 22.44 -7.03
C GLU A 252 -21.74 22.65 -5.52
N THR A 253 -22.46 23.70 -5.11
CA THR A 253 -22.81 23.96 -3.71
C THR A 253 -24.24 24.49 -3.65
N LYS A 254 -25.11 23.81 -2.91
CA LYS A 254 -26.52 24.20 -2.71
C LYS A 254 -26.95 24.00 -1.26
N ALA A 255 -27.64 24.99 -0.69
CA ALA A 255 -28.36 24.80 0.55
C ALA A 255 -29.52 23.80 0.32
N LYS A 256 -29.57 22.71 1.07
CA LYS A 256 -30.68 21.74 0.98
C LYS A 256 -31.42 21.74 2.31
N SER A 257 -32.45 22.60 2.40
CA SER A 257 -33.28 22.76 3.61
C SER A 257 -34.30 21.64 3.83
N LYS A 258 -34.52 20.75 2.85
CA LYS A 258 -35.46 19.63 2.99
C LYS A 258 -34.68 18.33 2.99
N LEU A 259 -34.60 17.67 4.16
CA LEU A 259 -34.36 16.23 4.20
C LEU A 259 -35.50 15.59 3.39
N ALA A 260 -35.18 14.89 2.30
CA ALA A 260 -36.12 13.87 1.84
C ALA A 260 -36.32 12.93 3.05
N PRO A 261 -37.56 12.59 3.44
CA PRO A 261 -37.76 11.70 4.56
C PRO A 261 -37.09 10.38 4.21
N LEU A 262 -36.02 10.03 4.94
CA LEU A 262 -35.66 8.64 5.11
C LEU A 262 -36.95 7.98 5.57
N LYS A 263 -37.46 7.01 4.81
CA LYS A 263 -38.58 6.18 5.27
C LYS A 263 -38.08 5.40 6.48
N LEU A 264 -38.10 6.01 7.67
CA LEU A 264 -38.02 5.29 8.92
C LEU A 264 -39.33 4.51 9.04
N SER A 265 -39.20 3.20 9.08
CA SER A 265 -40.32 2.26 9.24
C SER A 265 -40.91 2.25 10.66
N ASP A 266 -40.45 3.14 11.55
CA ASP A 266 -40.84 3.19 12.96
C ASP A 266 -41.53 4.53 13.31
N PRO A 267 -42.84 4.52 13.62
CA PRO A 267 -43.61 5.69 14.03
C PRO A 267 -43.08 6.38 15.31
N ALA A 268 -42.37 5.67 16.19
CA ALA A 268 -41.92 6.22 17.47
C ALA A 268 -40.75 7.20 17.33
N LEU A 269 -39.92 7.05 16.29
CA LEU A 269 -38.76 7.93 16.04
C LEU A 269 -39.13 9.25 15.36
N SER A 270 -40.33 9.36 14.78
CA SER A 270 -40.81 10.59 14.14
C SER A 270 -41.20 11.69 15.14
N ALA A 271 -41.42 11.35 16.41
CA ALA A 271 -41.86 12.30 17.45
C ALA A 271 -40.73 13.06 18.16
N LEU A 272 -39.45 12.70 17.93
CA LEU A 272 -38.31 13.23 18.69
C LEU A 272 -37.56 14.40 18.02
N SER A 273 -38.05 14.97 16.91
CA SER A 273 -37.39 16.09 16.22
C SER A 273 -38.14 17.42 16.39
N LEU A 274 -38.13 17.98 17.60
CA LEU A 274 -38.64 19.33 17.88
C LEU A 274 -37.66 20.14 18.73
N VAL A 275 -36.48 20.41 18.17
CA VAL A 275 -35.72 21.65 18.46
C VAL A 275 -35.13 22.14 17.13
N PRO A 276 -35.56 23.27 16.55
CA PRO A 276 -34.95 23.83 15.36
C PRO A 276 -33.61 24.46 15.74
N GLY A 277 -32.52 23.70 15.59
CA GLY A 277 -31.18 24.29 15.54
C GLY A 277 -31.09 25.16 14.28
N ASN A 278 -30.66 26.42 14.44
CA ASN A 278 -30.59 27.45 13.38
C ASN A 278 -29.44 27.18 12.38
N HIS A 279 -29.18 25.92 12.05
CA HIS A 279 -28.03 25.45 11.29
C HIS A 279 -28.50 25.03 9.90
N TRP A 280 -28.10 25.78 8.88
CA TRP A 280 -28.39 25.42 7.51
C TRP A 280 -27.30 24.47 7.00
N LYS A 281 -27.75 23.33 6.48
CA LYS A 281 -26.89 22.32 5.87
C LYS A 281 -26.70 22.62 4.39
N THR A 282 -25.46 22.56 3.96
CA THR A 282 -25.09 22.77 2.56
C THR A 282 -24.57 21.47 1.99
N ARG A 283 -25.18 21.02 0.89
CA ARG A 283 -24.62 19.91 0.12
C ARG A 283 -23.72 20.47 -0.98
N SER A 284 -22.54 19.89 -1.09
CA SER A 284 -21.61 20.18 -2.18
C SER A 284 -21.25 18.92 -2.94
N ILE A 285 -20.93 19.09 -4.22
CA ILE A 285 -20.50 18.02 -5.11
C ILE A 285 -19.03 18.25 -5.43
N LEU A 286 -18.21 17.21 -5.28
CA LEU A 286 -16.81 17.19 -5.68
C LEU A 286 -16.67 16.45 -7.01
N ALA A 287 -15.83 16.96 -7.91
CA ALA A 287 -15.47 16.34 -9.20
C ALA A 287 -14.50 15.18 -9.03
N VAL A 288 -14.96 14.15 -8.34
CA VAL A 288 -14.28 12.86 -8.14
C VAL A 288 -15.34 11.86 -7.73
N GLY A 289 -15.25 10.60 -8.15
CA GLY A 289 -16.25 9.58 -7.83
C GLY A 289 -15.68 8.18 -7.64
N LEU A 290 -16.56 7.18 -7.72
CA LEU A 290 -16.23 5.76 -7.59
C LEU A 290 -15.27 5.26 -8.67
N GLN A 291 -15.21 5.89 -9.84
CA GLN A 291 -14.23 5.51 -10.87
C GLN A 291 -12.82 5.95 -10.48
N ASP A 292 -12.69 7.08 -9.81
CA ASP A 292 -11.41 7.70 -9.46
C ASP A 292 -10.82 7.13 -8.17
N THR A 293 -11.63 6.93 -7.14
CA THR A 293 -11.15 6.52 -5.81
C THR A 293 -12.17 5.67 -5.07
N ASP A 294 -11.75 5.04 -3.97
CA ASP A 294 -12.67 4.44 -3.02
C ASP A 294 -13.11 5.49 -1.98
N PRO A 295 -14.39 5.91 -1.95
CA PRO A 295 -14.87 6.91 -1.00
C PRO A 295 -14.80 6.45 0.46
N ALA A 296 -14.95 5.14 0.72
CA ALA A 296 -14.84 4.59 2.07
C ALA A 296 -13.41 4.72 2.63
N GLY A 297 -12.43 4.87 1.74
CA GLY A 297 -11.04 5.07 2.08
C GLY A 297 -10.59 6.52 2.22
N LEU A 298 -11.51 7.48 2.16
CA LEU A 298 -11.20 8.90 2.26
C LEU A 298 -11.42 9.42 3.68
N THR A 299 -10.48 10.23 4.16
CA THR A 299 -10.68 11.04 5.36
C THR A 299 -10.88 12.50 4.97
N PHE A 300 -12.03 13.04 5.37
CA PHE A 300 -12.46 14.40 5.08
C PHE A 300 -11.99 15.38 6.18
N PRO A 301 -11.80 16.67 5.86
CA PRO A 301 -11.58 17.69 6.89
C PRO A 301 -12.72 17.69 7.92
N ALA A 302 -12.43 18.03 9.18
CA ALA A 302 -13.39 17.93 10.29
C ALA A 302 -14.72 18.68 10.08
N ALA A 303 -14.72 19.72 9.24
CA ALA A 303 -15.92 20.50 8.92
C ALA A 303 -16.78 19.91 7.78
N VAL A 304 -16.34 18.80 7.16
CA VAL A 304 -16.93 18.22 5.95
C VAL A 304 -17.34 16.78 6.23
N SER A 305 -18.64 16.49 6.08
CA SER A 305 -19.21 15.16 6.25
C SER A 305 -19.46 14.50 4.90
N TYR A 306 -19.03 13.26 4.73
CA TYR A 306 -19.38 12.46 3.55
C TYR A 306 -20.85 12.03 3.59
N ILE A 307 -21.55 12.14 2.44
CA ILE A 307 -22.96 11.76 2.29
C ILE A 307 -23.13 10.56 1.35
N GLY A 308 -22.40 10.50 0.25
CA GLY A 308 -22.55 9.45 -0.75
C GLY A 308 -21.72 9.70 -2.01
N ALA A 309 -21.68 8.73 -2.91
CA ALA A 309 -20.91 8.78 -4.15
C ALA A 309 -21.67 8.17 -5.34
N THR A 310 -21.37 8.64 -6.54
CA THR A 310 -21.72 8.02 -7.83
C THR A 310 -20.44 7.70 -8.61
N SER A 311 -20.54 7.31 -9.89
CA SER A 311 -19.38 7.06 -10.76
C SER A 311 -18.40 8.23 -10.77
N ASP A 312 -18.90 9.46 -10.86
CA ASP A 312 -18.12 10.68 -11.13
C ASP A 312 -18.22 11.74 -10.03
N HIS A 313 -19.00 11.50 -8.97
CA HIS A 313 -19.30 12.52 -7.98
C HIS A 313 -19.21 12.01 -6.53
N LEU A 314 -18.61 12.82 -5.66
CA LEU A 314 -18.75 12.71 -4.21
C LEU A 314 -19.68 13.81 -3.72
N VAL A 315 -20.62 13.44 -2.86
CA VAL A 315 -21.52 14.37 -2.20
C VAL A 315 -21.07 14.53 -0.75
N VAL A 316 -20.82 15.77 -0.36
CA VAL A 316 -20.44 16.14 1.00
C VAL A 316 -21.40 17.15 1.58
N GLU A 317 -21.47 17.22 2.91
CA GLU A 317 -22.27 18.16 3.67
C GLU A 317 -21.39 18.99 4.59
N THR A 318 -21.70 20.28 4.69
CA THR A 318 -21.07 21.21 5.63
C THR A 318 -22.15 21.97 6.40
N THR A 319 -21.84 22.34 7.64
CA THR A 319 -22.75 23.07 8.53
C THR A 319 -22.24 24.49 8.72
N ASN A 320 -23.05 25.49 8.35
CA ASN A 320 -22.73 26.93 8.48
C ASN A 320 -21.43 27.41 7.78
N CYS A 321 -20.81 26.57 6.94
CA CYS A 321 -19.56 26.88 6.23
C CYS A 321 -19.63 26.30 4.82
N PRO A 322 -20.33 26.97 3.87
CA PRO A 322 -20.48 26.45 2.52
C PRO A 322 -19.12 26.38 1.84
N LEU A 323 -18.90 25.31 1.10
CA LEU A 323 -17.73 25.19 0.24
C LEU A 323 -17.91 26.11 -0.97
N ARG A 324 -16.83 26.72 -1.46
CA ARG A 324 -16.90 27.63 -2.61
C ARG A 324 -16.75 26.82 -3.90
N ILE A 325 -17.61 27.06 -4.89
CA ILE A 325 -17.44 26.48 -6.23
C ILE A 325 -16.08 26.90 -6.80
N GLY A 326 -15.34 25.95 -7.37
CA GLY A 326 -13.97 26.12 -7.86
C GLY A 326 -12.89 26.07 -6.78
N SER A 327 -13.26 25.87 -5.50
CA SER A 327 -12.27 25.59 -4.45
C SER A 327 -11.95 24.09 -4.40
N GLU A 328 -10.77 23.77 -3.88
CA GLU A 328 -10.30 22.39 -3.74
C GLU A 328 -10.38 21.91 -2.29
N ILE A 329 -10.72 20.63 -2.12
CA ILE A 329 -10.68 19.95 -0.83
C ILE A 329 -9.53 18.95 -0.82
N ARG A 330 -8.77 18.99 0.28
CA ARG A 330 -7.70 18.05 0.59
C ARG A 330 -8.27 16.85 1.32
N LEU A 331 -8.08 15.67 0.74
CA LEU A 331 -8.59 14.41 1.25
C LEU A 331 -7.40 13.50 1.53
N ARG A 332 -7.32 12.95 2.74
CA ARG A 332 -6.34 11.89 3.02
C ARG A 332 -6.89 10.56 2.51
N VAL A 333 -6.00 9.66 2.15
CA VAL A 333 -6.33 8.37 1.57
C VAL A 333 -5.80 7.23 2.43
N ASN A 334 -6.59 6.18 2.59
CA ASN A 334 -6.11 4.87 3.05
C ASN A 334 -5.63 4.04 1.82
N TYR A 335 -5.38 2.75 2.03
CA TYR A 335 -4.88 1.86 0.98
C TYR A 335 -5.85 1.68 -0.21
N SER A 336 -7.14 1.47 0.02
CA SER A 336 -8.10 1.25 -1.07
C SER A 336 -8.29 2.51 -1.92
N ALA A 337 -8.37 3.67 -1.28
CA ALA A 337 -8.45 4.96 -1.96
C ALA A 337 -7.17 5.26 -2.74
N LEU A 338 -5.99 5.05 -2.13
CA LEU A 338 -4.70 5.24 -2.80
C LEU A 338 -4.58 4.36 -4.05
N LEU A 339 -4.84 3.06 -3.90
CA LEU A 339 -4.72 2.07 -4.98
C LEU A 339 -5.57 2.47 -6.18
N ARG A 340 -6.82 2.89 -5.96
CA ARG A 340 -7.74 3.26 -7.03
C ARG A 340 -7.35 4.59 -7.67
N ALA A 341 -7.05 5.61 -6.87
CA ALA A 341 -6.62 6.92 -7.38
C ALA A 341 -5.32 6.87 -8.18
N MET A 342 -4.36 6.03 -7.76
CA MET A 342 -3.12 5.84 -8.51
C MET A 342 -3.33 5.12 -9.85
N ALA A 343 -4.34 4.25 -9.94
CA ALA A 343 -4.68 3.52 -11.16
C ALA A 343 -5.62 4.28 -12.11
N ALA A 344 -6.40 5.25 -11.60
CA ALA A 344 -7.32 6.04 -12.40
C ALA A 344 -6.56 6.93 -13.41
N PRO A 345 -6.89 6.89 -14.72
CA PRO A 345 -6.19 7.69 -15.73
C PRO A 345 -6.45 9.19 -15.57
N ASP A 346 -7.64 9.57 -15.12
CA ASP A 346 -8.09 10.96 -15.03
C ASP A 346 -7.68 11.67 -13.73
N VAL A 347 -7.14 10.93 -12.76
CA VAL A 347 -6.52 11.51 -11.58
C VAL A 347 -5.06 11.83 -11.90
N GLU A 348 -4.68 13.10 -11.97
CA GLU A 348 -3.29 13.49 -12.24
C GLU A 348 -2.37 13.11 -11.06
N LYS A 349 -1.10 12.76 -11.33
CA LYS A 349 -0.11 12.43 -10.29
C LYS A 349 0.92 13.55 -10.22
N VAL A 350 0.88 14.34 -9.16
CA VAL A 350 1.72 15.54 -8.99
C VAL A 350 2.73 15.30 -7.88
N ILE A 351 4.02 15.35 -8.23
CA ILE A 351 5.11 15.26 -7.25
C ILE A 351 5.28 16.63 -6.58
N CYS A 352 5.17 16.65 -5.25
CA CYS A 352 5.43 17.83 -4.44
C CYS A 352 6.86 17.79 -3.88
N SER A 353 7.68 18.77 -4.25
CA SER A 353 8.94 19.05 -3.56
C SER A 353 8.62 19.76 -2.24
N GLY A 354 8.98 19.15 -1.11
CA GLY A 354 8.59 19.53 0.25
C GLY A 354 8.46 21.03 0.46
N ARG A 355 7.21 21.53 0.46
CA ARG A 355 6.89 22.79 1.13
C ARG A 355 6.84 22.46 2.62
N PRO A 356 7.56 23.18 3.49
CA PRO A 356 7.35 23.06 4.92
C PRO A 356 5.86 23.28 5.20
N ALA A 357 5.25 22.41 6.00
CA ALA A 357 3.91 22.65 6.50
C ALA A 357 3.90 24.05 7.11
N ALA A 358 3.01 24.92 6.65
CA ALA A 358 2.81 26.22 7.27
C ALA A 358 2.27 25.95 8.68
N ASP A 359 3.16 26.02 9.67
CA ASP A 359 2.81 25.98 11.07
C ASP A 359 1.81 27.12 11.31
N GLY A 360 0.57 26.75 11.63
CA GLY A 360 -0.43 27.64 12.17
C GLY A 360 -0.04 28.09 13.57
N ARG A 361 1.03 28.88 13.69
CA ARG A 361 1.32 29.66 14.89
C ARG A 361 0.79 31.06 14.63
N THR A 362 -0.43 31.30 15.08
CA THR A 362 -0.93 32.63 15.40
C THR A 362 0.08 33.32 16.32
N ALA A 363 0.82 34.28 15.76
CA ALA A 363 1.64 35.18 16.55
C ALA A 363 0.72 36.03 17.42
N SER A 364 0.62 35.68 18.69
CA SER A 364 0.15 36.57 19.75
C SER A 364 1.11 37.76 19.82
N ARG A 365 0.71 38.89 19.23
CA ARG A 365 1.26 40.22 19.50
C ARG A 365 0.17 41.04 20.19
N ASN A 366 0.11 40.96 21.52
CA ASN A 366 -0.44 42.04 22.34
C ASN A 366 0.69 42.59 23.20
N GLY A 367 1.35 43.61 22.64
CA GLY A 367 2.28 44.48 23.36
C GLY A 367 1.50 45.35 24.33
N ARG A 368 1.98 45.38 25.58
CA ARG A 368 1.50 46.20 26.68
C ARG A 368 1.54 47.68 26.31
N HIS A 369 0.44 48.39 26.60
CA HIS A 369 0.42 49.84 26.72
C HIS A 369 1.28 50.27 27.92
N ALA A 370 2.19 51.20 27.68
CA ALA A 370 2.74 52.09 28.67
C ALA A 370 2.19 53.49 28.35
N ALA A 371 1.49 54.10 29.32
CA ALA A 371 1.25 55.53 29.36
C ALA A 371 1.46 55.98 30.80
N LEU A 372 2.28 57.01 30.93
CA LEU A 372 2.69 57.67 32.17
C LEU A 372 1.54 58.46 32.83
N LEU A 373 1.74 58.70 34.13
CA LEU A 373 1.04 59.56 35.10
C LEU A 373 -0.12 58.91 35.86
#